data_AF-A0A8S3IXZ0-F1
#
_entry.id   AF-A0A8S3IXZ0-F1
#
_cell.length_a   1.000
_cell.length_b   1.000
_cell.length_c   1.000
_cell.angle_alpha   90.00
_cell.angle_beta   90.00
_cell.angle_gamma   90.00
#
_symmetry.space_group_name_H-M   'P 1'
#
loop_
_entity.id
_entity.type
_entity.pdbx_description
1 polymer ?
#
loop_
_entity_poly.entity_id
_entity_poly.type
_entity_poly.pdbx_seq_one_letter_code
_entity_poly.pdbx_strand_id
1 'polypeptide(L)'
;MSTEDDPALPSPMLNYECYLSTIEKNSTIDNLSANHICMIFDDFLLEFERIEQRGEVTIQIFFDTVEEITNVVLSIESHRLLDPQVRAHPLIRFLHQM
;
A
#
# COMPACT_ATOMS: atom_id res chain seq x y z
N MET A 1 38.58 -17.07 -15.93
CA MET A 1 37.12 -17.22 -15.73
C MET A 1 36.74 -16.18 -14.69
N SER A 2 36.25 -15.03 -15.14
CA SER A 2 35.77 -13.97 -14.25
C SER A 2 34.28 -14.18 -14.08
N THR A 3 33.86 -14.43 -12.84
CA THR A 3 32.47 -14.56 -12.43
C THR A 3 31.77 -13.21 -12.57
N GLU A 4 30.82 -13.16 -13.51
CA GLU A 4 29.49 -12.58 -13.33
C GLU A 4 29.44 -11.17 -12.73
N ASP A 5 29.68 -10.19 -13.62
CA ASP A 5 29.00 -8.89 -13.59
C ASP A 5 27.52 -9.14 -13.97
N ASP A 6 26.70 -9.52 -13.00
CA ASP A 6 25.24 -9.42 -13.13
C ASP A 6 24.83 -8.15 -12.37
N PRO A 7 24.60 -7.01 -13.05
CA PRO A 7 24.01 -5.86 -12.39
C PRO A 7 22.63 -6.29 -11.95
N ALA A 8 22.45 -6.47 -10.63
CA ALA A 8 21.16 -6.71 -10.02
C ALA A 8 20.17 -5.73 -10.64
N LEU A 9 19.28 -6.26 -11.51
CA LEU A 9 18.20 -5.48 -12.09
C LEU A 9 17.49 -4.81 -10.91
N PRO A 10 17.34 -3.47 -10.91
CA PRO A 10 16.61 -2.82 -9.84
C PRO A 10 15.24 -3.50 -9.82
N SER A 11 14.95 -4.19 -8.71
CA SER A 11 13.61 -4.68 -8.45
C SER A 11 12.66 -3.53 -8.73
N PRO A 12 11.45 -3.78 -9.24
CA PRO A 12 10.40 -2.78 -9.28
C PRO A 12 10.06 -2.48 -7.83
N MET A 13 10.87 -1.63 -7.21
CA MET A 13 10.62 -1.10 -5.89
C MET A 13 9.39 -0.26 -6.11
N LEU A 14 8.24 -0.83 -5.73
CA LEU A 14 7.12 -0.06 -5.23
C LEU A 14 7.74 1.08 -4.44
N ASN A 15 7.36 2.32 -4.76
CA ASN A 15 8.00 3.51 -4.19
C ASN A 15 7.51 3.69 -2.74
N TYR A 16 7.77 2.67 -1.93
CA TYR A 16 7.28 2.39 -0.60
C TYR A 16 7.77 3.45 0.39
N GLU A 17 9.02 3.90 0.22
CA GLU A 17 9.55 5.06 0.94
C GLU A 17 8.77 6.35 0.64
N CYS A 18 8.18 6.48 -0.56
CA CYS A 18 7.34 7.62 -0.92
C CYS A 18 5.98 7.58 -0.21
N TYR A 19 5.38 6.39 -0.07
CA TYR A 19 4.13 6.22 0.68
C TYR A 19 4.33 6.40 2.18
N LEU A 20 5.35 5.76 2.76
CA LEU A 20 5.69 5.95 4.18
C LEU A 20 6.00 7.40 4.49
N SER A 21 6.82 8.07 3.67
CA SER A 21 7.14 9.49 3.90
C SER A 21 5.94 10.41 3.70
N THR A 22 4.97 10.06 2.85
CA THR A 22 3.71 10.79 2.71
C THR A 22 2.82 10.60 3.94
N ILE A 23 2.74 9.37 4.45
CA ILE A 23 1.99 9.06 5.67
C ILE A 23 2.64 9.72 6.90
N GLU A 24 3.98 9.70 7.03
CA GLU A 24 4.72 10.37 8.10
C GLU A 24 4.67 11.90 8.01
N LYS A 25 4.76 12.47 6.79
CA LYS A 25 4.56 13.92 6.61
C LYS A 25 3.14 14.36 6.93
N ASN A 26 2.16 13.50 6.70
CA ASN A 26 0.77 13.80 7.03
C ASN A 26 0.41 13.43 8.48
N SER A 27 1.18 12.58 9.17
CA SER A 27 0.94 12.20 10.57
C SER A 27 1.43 13.24 11.58
N THR A 28 2.27 14.20 11.16
CA THR A 28 2.53 15.43 11.93
C THR A 28 1.33 16.40 11.90
N ILE A 29 0.30 16.09 11.11
CA ILE A 29 -0.99 16.79 11.08
C ILE A 29 -2.01 15.83 11.69
N ASP A 30 -2.53 16.16 12.87
CA ASP A 30 -3.52 15.43 13.70
C ASP A 30 -4.87 15.06 13.00
N ASN A 31 -4.88 14.59 11.75
CA ASN A 31 -6.11 14.20 11.05
C ASN A 31 -5.86 13.30 9.83
N LEU A 32 -5.62 12.00 10.07
CA LEU A 32 -5.73 11.00 9.01
C LEU A 32 -7.21 10.78 8.68
N SER A 33 -7.77 11.67 7.86
CA SER A 33 -9.19 11.57 7.46
C SER A 33 -9.49 10.27 6.71
N ALA A 34 -10.75 9.81 6.77
CA ALA A 34 -11.23 8.68 5.99
C ALA A 34 -10.92 8.83 4.48
N ASN A 35 -11.01 10.06 3.95
CA ASN A 35 -10.64 10.36 2.56
C ASN A 35 -9.16 10.11 2.29
N HIS A 36 -8.26 10.48 3.20
CA HIS A 36 -6.83 10.23 3.04
C HIS A 36 -6.53 8.73 2.99
N ILE A 37 -7.20 7.94 3.82
CA ILE A 37 -7.06 6.47 3.82
C ILE A 37 -7.56 5.87 2.51
N CYS A 38 -8.74 6.30 2.04
CA CYS A 38 -9.26 5.87 0.74
C CYS A 38 -8.30 6.23 -0.40
N MET A 39 -7.72 7.44 -0.40
CA MET A 39 -6.73 7.84 -1.41
C MET A 39 -5.50 6.94 -1.41
N ILE A 40 -4.98 6.57 -0.23
CA ILE A 40 -3.84 5.64 -0.12
C ILE A 40 -4.21 4.28 -0.71
N PHE A 41 -5.41 3.78 -0.44
CA PHE A 41 -5.87 2.51 -1.00
C PHE A 41 -6.08 2.57 -2.52
N ASP A 42 -6.61 3.68 -3.05
CA ASP A 42 -6.76 3.90 -4.49
C ASP A 42 -5.38 3.96 -5.18
N ASP A 43 -4.43 4.71 -4.61
CA ASP A 43 -3.07 4.82 -5.13
C ASP A 43 -2.36 3.45 -5.13
N PHE A 44 -2.51 2.68 -4.04
CA PHE A 44 -2.00 1.30 -3.97
C PHE A 44 -2.60 0.41 -5.06
N LEU A 45 -3.92 0.45 -5.27
CA LEU A 45 -4.58 -0.36 -6.30
C LEU A 45 -4.09 0.00 -7.71
N LEU A 46 -3.92 1.29 -7.99
CA LEU A 46 -3.39 1.77 -9.27
C LEU A 46 -1.93 1.34 -9.49
N GLU A 47 -1.10 1.39 -8.44
CA GLU A 47 0.29 0.93 -8.54
C GLU A 47 0.37 -0.59 -8.67
N PHE A 48 -0.45 -1.32 -7.91
CA PHE A 48 -0.52 -2.78 -8.01
C PHE A 48 -0.94 -3.23 -9.42
N GLU A 49 -1.97 -2.61 -10.01
CA GLU A 49 -2.39 -2.89 -11.40
C GLU A 49 -1.24 -2.66 -12.39
N ARG A 50 -0.48 -1.57 -12.24
CA ARG A 50 0.67 -1.27 -13.10
C ARG A 50 1.79 -2.30 -12.99
N ILE A 51 2.03 -2.83 -11.79
CA ILE A 51 3.09 -3.81 -11.56
C ILE A 51 2.62 -5.22 -11.98
N GLU A 52 1.33 -5.53 -11.79
CA GLU A 52 0.71 -6.77 -12.29
C GLU A 52 0.81 -6.88 -13.81
N GLN A 53 0.55 -5.78 -14.53
CA GLN A 53 0.70 -5.72 -15.99
C GLN A 53 2.15 -5.98 -16.46
N ARG A 54 3.14 -5.84 -15.58
CA ARG A 54 4.55 -6.12 -15.86
C ARG A 54 4.95 -7.56 -15.50
N GLY A 55 4.06 -8.33 -14.90
CA GLY A 55 4.33 -9.69 -14.43
C GLY A 55 5.26 -9.74 -13.20
N GLU A 56 5.37 -8.63 -12.49
CA GLU A 56 6.36 -8.40 -11.43
C GLU A 56 5.81 -8.66 -10.01
N VAL A 57 4.52 -9.01 -9.87
CA VAL A 57 3.87 -9.25 -8.57
C VAL A 57 3.26 -10.64 -8.46
N THR A 58 3.26 -11.14 -7.23
CA THR A 58 2.49 -12.31 -6.82
C THR A 58 1.33 -11.86 -5.94
N ILE A 59 0.30 -12.70 -5.84
CA ILE A 59 -0.82 -12.45 -4.93
C ILE A 59 -0.36 -12.31 -3.47
N GLN A 60 0.79 -12.90 -3.09
CA GLN A 60 1.38 -12.74 -1.77
C GLN A 60 1.81 -11.29 -1.52
N ILE A 61 2.49 -10.66 -2.49
CA ILE A 61 2.94 -9.26 -2.38
C ILE A 61 1.75 -8.31 -2.22
N PHE A 62 0.62 -8.61 -2.87
CA PHE A 62 -0.62 -7.86 -2.66
C PHE A 62 -1.05 -7.88 -1.19
N PHE A 63 -1.16 -9.07 -0.60
CA PHE A 63 -1.61 -9.22 0.79
C PHE A 63 -0.63 -8.61 1.78
N ASP A 64 0.66 -8.85 1.61
CA ASP A 64 1.70 -8.31 2.48
C ASP A 64 1.64 -6.77 2.49
N THR A 65 1.47 -6.16 1.31
CA THR A 65 1.39 -4.69 1.19
C THR A 65 0.10 -4.14 1.81
N VAL A 66 -1.04 -4.81 1.60
CA VAL A 66 -2.33 -4.41 2.19
C VAL A 66 -2.29 -4.51 3.71
N GLU A 67 -1.70 -5.58 4.26
CA GLU A 67 -1.51 -5.76 5.68
C GLU A 67 -0.65 -4.62 6.25
N GLU A 68 0.43 -4.27 5.57
CA GLU A 68 1.33 -3.20 5.98
C GLU A 68 0.65 -1.83 6.00
N ILE A 69 -0.08 -1.45 4.94
CA ILE A 69 -0.85 -0.20 4.91
C ILE A 69 -1.87 -0.19 6.05
N THR A 70 -2.56 -1.31 6.28
CA THR A 70 -3.55 -1.44 7.36
C THR A 70 -2.89 -1.28 8.74
N ASN A 71 -1.73 -1.88 8.96
CA ASN A 71 -0.96 -1.76 10.20
C ASN A 71 -0.48 -0.33 10.46
N VAL A 72 -0.09 0.39 9.40
CA VAL A 72 0.28 1.81 9.50
C VAL A 72 -0.94 2.66 9.86
N VAL A 73 -2.10 2.43 9.23
CA VAL A 73 -3.34 3.14 9.62
C VAL A 73 -3.73 2.83 11.07
N LEU A 74 -3.59 1.58 11.50
CA LEU A 74 -3.86 1.15 12.88
C LEU A 74 -2.94 1.84 13.90
N SER A 75 -1.67 2.07 13.55
CA SER A 75 -0.69 2.70 14.44
C SER A 75 -0.90 4.21 14.60
N ILE A 76 -1.51 4.85 13.60
CA ILE A 76 -1.83 6.28 13.62
C ILE A 76 -3.21 6.53 14.22
N GLU A 77 -4.26 5.90 13.68
CA GLU A 77 -5.64 6.19 14.07
C GLU A 77 -6.55 4.95 13.90
N SER A 78 -6.42 4.01 14.83
CA SER A 78 -7.05 2.67 14.77
C SER A 78 -8.55 2.63 14.51
N HIS A 79 -9.30 3.63 14.96
CA HIS A 79 -10.75 3.68 14.77
C HIS A 79 -11.17 4.12 13.36
N ARG A 80 -10.26 4.67 12.54
CA ARG A 80 -10.57 5.16 11.18
C ARG A 80 -10.87 4.04 10.19
N LEU A 81 -10.29 2.86 10.37
CA LEU A 81 -10.65 1.69 9.55
C LEU A 81 -12.10 1.25 9.74
N LEU A 82 -12.73 1.65 10.86
CA LEU A 82 -14.14 1.39 11.13
C LEU A 82 -15.06 2.43 10.48
N ASP A 83 -14.52 3.50 9.91
CA ASP A 83 -15.28 4.54 9.24
C ASP A 83 -16.11 3.92 8.10
N PRO A 84 -17.43 4.18 8.01
CA PRO A 84 -18.28 3.61 6.97
C PRO A 84 -17.77 3.84 5.55
N GLN A 85 -17.09 4.97 5.30
CA GLN A 85 -16.54 5.32 4.00
C GLN A 85 -15.33 4.45 3.66
N VAL A 86 -14.44 4.23 4.62
CA VAL A 86 -13.28 3.32 4.47
C VAL A 86 -13.76 1.88 4.31
N ARG A 87 -14.77 1.45 5.08
CA ARG A 87 -15.37 0.12 4.97
C ARG A 87 -16.10 -0.12 3.63
N ALA A 88 -16.61 0.94 3.02
CA ALA A 88 -17.23 0.87 1.70
C ALA A 88 -16.20 0.78 0.56
N HIS A 89 -14.92 1.04 0.85
CA HIS A 89 -13.85 1.03 -0.14
C HIS A 89 -13.74 -0.34 -0.84
N PRO A 90 -13.57 -0.40 -2.17
CA PRO A 90 -13.48 -1.65 -2.92
C PRO A 90 -12.42 -2.62 -2.38
N LEU A 91 -11.24 -2.11 -2.00
CA LEU A 91 -10.17 -2.90 -1.39
C LEU A 91 -10.63 -3.60 -0.10
N ILE A 92 -11.22 -2.86 0.84
CA ILE A 92 -11.68 -3.40 2.11
C ILE A 92 -12.85 -4.38 1.89
N ARG A 93 -13.76 -4.06 0.97
CA ARG A 93 -14.85 -4.97 0.60
C ARG A 93 -14.33 -6.28 0.01
N PHE A 94 -13.29 -6.23 -0.82
CA PHE A 94 -12.65 -7.41 -1.39
C PHE A 94 -12.02 -8.28 -0.30
N LEU A 95 -11.26 -7.68 0.63
CA LEU A 95 -10.64 -8.40 1.74
C LEU A 95 -11.68 -9.08 2.65
N HIS A 96 -12.84 -8.43 2.86
CA HIS A 96 -13.96 -8.99 3.62
C HIS A 96 -14.69 -10.16 2.94
N GLN A 97 -14.51 -10.34 1.62
CA GLN A 97 -15.20 -11.37 0.84
C GLN A 97 -14.40 -12.69 0.72
N MET A 98 -13.14 -12.69 1.16
CA MET A 98 -12.31 -13.90 1.25
C MET A 98 -12.51 -14.62 2.58
#